data_AF-A0A2I0HUD4-F1
#
_entry.id   AF-A0A2I0HUD4-F1
#
_cell.length_a   1.000
_cell.length_b   1.000
_cell.length_c   1.000
_cell.angle_alpha   90.00
_cell.angle_beta   90.00
_cell.angle_gamma   90.00
#
_symmetry.space_group_name_H-M   'P 1'
#
loop_
_entity.id
_entity.type
_entity.pdbx_description
1 polymer ?
#
loop_
_entity_poly.entity_id
_entity_poly.type
_entity_poly.pdbx_seq_one_letter_code
_entity_poly.pdbx_strand_id
1 'polypeptide(L)'
;MKSTFGANALQLLCINSSRDGLVEHLENPWTLYKSDALSTHSLGRFLNKDDVNEIKDLTQDLASKHVIPSMEEKVRVLNQQVSATRKGFRNQIKNLWWRKGKEESLDASNGPTYTFSSTESQIRVLGDYAFMLRDYELALSNYRLISTDYKLDKAWKRYAGVQVVSTF
;
A
#
# COMPACT_ATOMS: atom_id res chain seq x y z
N MET A 1 8.40 21.95 -7.11
CA MET A 1 8.11 20.50 -7.21
C MET A 1 7.63 20.27 -8.63
N LYS A 2 8.41 19.55 -9.45
CA LYS A 2 8.11 19.33 -10.88
C LYS A 2 7.01 18.27 -10.96
N SER A 3 5.92 18.54 -11.68
CA SER A 3 4.79 17.64 -11.85
C SER A 3 5.22 16.35 -12.56
N THR A 4 5.28 15.24 -11.82
CA THR A 4 5.67 13.92 -12.33
C THR A 4 4.52 13.12 -12.94
N PHE A 5 3.32 13.70 -13.02
CA PHE A 5 2.14 13.04 -13.56
C PHE A 5 1.83 13.56 -14.97
N GLY A 6 2.53 13.03 -15.97
CA GLY A 6 2.16 13.19 -17.37
C GLY A 6 0.96 12.29 -17.74
N ALA A 7 0.32 12.57 -18.88
CA ALA A 7 -0.86 11.84 -19.41
C ALA A 7 -0.65 10.32 -19.67
N ASN A 8 0.55 9.80 -19.39
CA ASN A 8 0.92 8.38 -19.48
C ASN A 8 1.13 7.72 -18.10
N ALA A 9 0.79 8.40 -17.00
CA ALA A 9 1.07 7.92 -15.63
C ALA A 9 0.10 6.82 -15.14
N LEU A 10 -0.99 6.57 -15.86
CA LEU A 10 -1.94 5.47 -15.60
C LEU A 10 -1.45 4.15 -16.18
N GLN A 11 -0.18 3.82 -15.96
CA GLN A 11 0.23 2.42 -16.03
C GLN A 11 -0.11 1.83 -14.66
N LEU A 12 -1.23 1.11 -14.58
CA LEU A 12 -1.45 0.12 -13.53
C LEU A 12 -0.13 -0.62 -13.37
N LEU A 13 0.39 -0.66 -12.14
CA LEU A 13 1.67 -1.25 -11.83
C LEU A 13 1.58 -2.75 -12.14
N CYS A 14 1.88 -3.14 -13.39
CA CYS A 14 1.98 -4.52 -13.81
C CYS A 14 3.30 -5.09 -13.27
N ILE A 15 3.30 -5.41 -11.98
CA ILE A 15 4.38 -6.18 -11.37
C ILE A 15 4.38 -7.56 -12.05
N ASN A 16 5.53 -7.98 -12.58
CA ASN A 16 5.77 -9.27 -13.27
C ASN A 16 5.23 -9.42 -14.71
N SER A 17 5.07 -8.33 -15.49
CA SER A 17 4.95 -8.49 -16.95
C SER A 17 6.34 -8.47 -17.59
N SER A 18 6.93 -9.65 -17.86
CA SER A 18 8.16 -9.71 -18.65
C SER A 18 7.87 -9.24 -20.07
N ARG A 19 8.75 -8.40 -20.62
CA ARG A 19 8.69 -7.98 -22.03
C ARG A 19 9.26 -9.02 -22.99
N ASP A 20 10.04 -9.97 -22.48
CA ASP A 20 10.59 -11.08 -23.24
C ASP A 20 9.96 -12.39 -22.79
N GLY A 21 9.41 -13.10 -23.76
CA GLY A 21 8.71 -14.36 -23.59
C GLY A 21 9.63 -15.52 -23.25
N LEU A 22 9.09 -16.43 -22.43
CA LEU A 22 9.42 -17.86 -22.22
C LEU A 22 9.27 -18.22 -20.73
N VAL A 23 8.13 -17.89 -20.14
CA VAL A 23 7.70 -18.49 -18.88
C VAL A 23 6.31 -19.05 -19.14
N GLU A 24 6.13 -20.35 -18.90
CA GLU A 24 4.81 -20.98 -18.92
C GLU A 24 3.89 -20.16 -18.01
N HIS A 25 2.88 -19.52 -18.62
CA HIS A 25 1.94 -18.68 -17.91
C HIS A 25 1.19 -19.54 -16.88
N LEU A 26 1.49 -19.34 -15.59
CA LEU A 26 0.48 -19.56 -14.57
C LEU A 26 -0.69 -18.64 -14.97
N GLU A 27 -1.86 -19.22 -15.24
CA GLU A 27 -3.04 -18.45 -15.64
C GLU A 27 -3.19 -17.25 -14.72
N ASN A 28 -3.32 -16.06 -15.32
CA ASN A 28 -3.47 -14.83 -14.57
C ASN A 28 -4.64 -15.02 -13.59
N PRO A 29 -4.46 -14.87 -12.27
CA PRO A 29 -5.56 -15.05 -11.31
C PRO A 29 -6.73 -14.09 -11.57
N TRP A 30 -6.47 -12.97 -12.26
CA TRP A 30 -7.45 -12.00 -12.72
C TRP A 30 -8.11 -12.37 -14.06
N THR A 31 -7.62 -13.37 -14.81
CA THR A 31 -8.31 -13.90 -16.00
C THR A 31 -9.53 -14.75 -15.67
N LEU A 32 -9.76 -15.11 -14.41
CA LEU A 32 -11.01 -15.71 -13.96
C LEU A 32 -12.22 -14.76 -14.07
N TYR A 33 -11.96 -13.47 -14.31
CA TYR A 33 -12.98 -12.51 -14.76
C TYR A 33 -12.97 -12.33 -16.29
N LYS A 34 -12.60 -13.39 -17.04
CA LYS A 34 -13.09 -13.53 -18.40
C LYS A 34 -14.60 -13.66 -18.27
N SER A 35 -15.31 -12.61 -18.64
CA SER A 35 -16.74 -12.70 -18.85
C SER A 35 -17.01 -13.90 -19.74
N ASP A 36 -17.89 -14.81 -19.32
CA ASP A 36 -18.55 -15.81 -20.17
C ASP A 36 -19.36 -15.15 -21.31
N ALA A 37 -19.17 -13.85 -21.59
CA ALA A 37 -19.40 -13.27 -22.88
C ALA A 37 -18.60 -14.07 -23.91
N LEU A 38 -19.28 -15.06 -24.49
CA LEU A 38 -19.03 -15.65 -25.79
C LEU A 38 -18.25 -14.66 -26.66
N SER A 39 -17.18 -15.13 -27.29
CA SER A 39 -16.30 -14.42 -28.23
C SER A 39 -17.02 -13.76 -29.42
N THR A 40 -18.34 -13.74 -29.43
CA THR A 40 -19.25 -13.10 -30.38
C THR A 40 -19.59 -11.64 -30.06
N HIS A 41 -19.40 -11.17 -28.81
CA HIS A 41 -19.68 -9.78 -28.42
C HIS A 41 -18.40 -8.99 -28.12
N SER A 42 -18.05 -8.09 -29.04
CA SER A 42 -16.99 -7.10 -28.82
C SER A 42 -17.39 -6.18 -27.67
N LEU A 43 -16.64 -6.17 -26.58
CA LEU A 43 -16.81 -5.21 -25.49
C LEU A 43 -16.72 -3.79 -26.05
N GLY A 44 -17.57 -2.88 -25.58
CA GLY A 44 -17.59 -1.48 -26.03
C GLY A 44 -18.27 -1.23 -27.40
N ARG A 45 -19.03 -2.18 -27.96
CA ARG A 45 -19.72 -2.02 -29.26
C ARG A 45 -20.72 -0.84 -29.32
N PHE A 46 -21.15 -0.34 -28.16
CA PHE A 46 -22.04 0.82 -28.03
C PHE A 46 -21.31 2.12 -27.70
N LEU A 47 -19.99 2.09 -27.53
CA LEU A 47 -19.17 3.28 -27.32
C LEU A 47 -18.66 3.76 -28.67
N ASN A 48 -19.00 4.99 -29.03
CA ASN A 48 -18.37 5.68 -30.14
C ASN A 48 -17.00 6.25 -29.70
N LYS A 49 -16.26 6.87 -30.62
CA LYS A 49 -14.92 7.42 -30.31
C LYS A 49 -14.97 8.54 -29.27
N ASP A 50 -16.03 9.34 -29.29
CA ASP A 50 -16.21 10.46 -28.36
C ASP A 50 -16.48 9.91 -26.95
N ASP A 51 -17.33 8.89 -26.81
CA ASP A 51 -17.57 8.24 -25.50
C ASP A 51 -16.27 7.68 -24.90
N VAL A 52 -15.41 7.06 -25.71
CA VAL A 52 -14.11 6.55 -25.26
C VAL A 52 -13.18 7.68 -24.82
N ASN A 53 -13.18 8.80 -25.53
CA ASN A 53 -12.40 9.98 -25.17
C ASN A 53 -12.92 10.60 -23.86
N GLU A 54 -14.24 10.73 -23.70
CA GLU A 54 -14.85 11.23 -22.47
C GLU A 54 -14.52 10.36 -21.26
N ILE A 55 -14.57 9.03 -21.40
CA ILE A 55 -14.18 8.10 -20.33
C ILE A 55 -12.70 8.28 -19.96
N LYS A 56 -11.83 8.47 -20.96
CA LYS A 56 -10.40 8.71 -20.73
C LYS A 56 -10.18 10.02 -19.98
N ASP A 57 -10.83 11.09 -20.42
CA ASP A 57 -10.73 12.41 -19.81
C ASP A 57 -11.29 12.39 -18.38
N LEU A 58 -12.43 11.74 -18.16
CA LEU A 58 -12.99 11.51 -16.84
C LEU A 58 -12.02 10.75 -15.93
N THR A 59 -11.39 9.68 -16.44
CA THR A 59 -10.45 8.87 -15.65
C THR A 59 -9.21 9.68 -15.29
N GLN A 60 -8.69 10.47 -16.24
CA GLN A 60 -7.55 11.35 -16.03
C GLN A 60 -7.89 12.46 -15.01
N ASP A 61 -9.07 13.06 -15.11
CA ASP A 61 -9.56 14.07 -14.18
C ASP A 61 -9.78 13.49 -12.78
N LEU A 62 -10.43 12.33 -12.68
CA LEU A 62 -10.65 11.63 -11.41
C LEU A 62 -9.31 11.34 -10.71
N ALA A 63 -8.35 10.79 -11.44
CA ALA A 63 -7.04 10.45 -10.91
C ALA A 63 -6.28 11.72 -10.45
N SER A 64 -6.18 12.72 -11.32
CA SER A 64 -5.33 13.90 -11.11
C SER A 64 -5.94 14.95 -10.18
N LYS A 65 -7.26 15.15 -10.20
CA LYS A 65 -7.94 16.20 -9.42
C LYS A 65 -8.50 15.70 -8.10
N HIS A 66 -8.74 14.39 -7.96
CA HIS A 66 -9.41 13.85 -6.78
C HIS A 66 -8.61 12.76 -6.06
N VAL A 67 -8.22 11.69 -6.76
CA VAL A 67 -7.57 10.53 -6.13
C VAL A 67 -6.19 10.91 -5.60
N ILE A 68 -5.29 11.40 -6.46
CA ILE A 68 -3.92 11.77 -6.06
C ILE A 68 -3.93 12.85 -4.96
N PRO A 69 -4.67 13.98 -5.09
CA PRO A 69 -4.71 15.00 -4.04
C PRO A 69 -5.26 14.48 -2.71
N SER A 70 -6.25 13.57 -2.73
CA SER A 70 -6.77 12.96 -1.50
C SER A 70 -5.73 12.07 -0.83
N MET A 71 -4.94 11.32 -1.60
CA MET A 71 -3.86 10.48 -1.09
C MET A 71 -2.74 11.32 -0.50
N GLU A 72 -2.34 12.40 -1.17
CA GLU A 72 -1.33 13.36 -0.67
C GLU A 72 -1.77 13.99 0.66
N GLU A 73 -3.04 14.38 0.77
CA GLU A 73 -3.60 14.90 2.02
C GLU A 73 -3.60 13.84 3.13
N LYS A 74 -3.94 12.59 2.82
CA LYS A 74 -3.84 11.48 3.79
C LYS A 74 -2.40 11.27 4.25
N VAL A 75 -1.42 11.31 3.35
CA VAL A 75 0.01 11.23 3.70
C VAL A 75 0.38 12.36 4.64
N ARG A 76 -0.02 13.61 4.34
CA ARG A 76 0.29 14.78 5.18
C ARG A 76 -0.25 14.61 6.60
N VAL A 77 -1.53 14.22 6.73
CA VAL A 77 -2.20 14.03 8.03
C VAL A 77 -1.55 12.88 8.82
N LEU A 78 -1.39 11.72 8.19
CA LEU A 78 -0.82 10.54 8.86
C LEU A 78 0.65 10.78 9.26
N ASN A 79 1.44 11.42 8.40
CA ASN A 79 2.85 11.70 8.71
C ASN A 79 2.99 12.67 9.90
N GLN A 80 2.08 13.65 10.01
CA GLN A 80 2.02 14.52 11.19
C GLN A 80 1.67 13.74 12.46
N GLN A 81 0.68 12.85 12.39
CA GLN A 81 0.29 11.99 13.52
C GLN A 81 1.44 11.07 13.95
N VAL A 82 2.05 10.36 13.01
CA VAL A 82 3.19 9.47 13.27
C VAL A 82 4.37 10.24 13.85
N SER A 83 4.67 11.43 13.34
CA SER A 83 5.75 12.28 13.87
C SER A 83 5.47 12.76 15.31
N ALA A 84 4.22 13.07 15.63
CA ALA A 84 3.81 13.41 16.99
C ALA A 84 3.97 12.21 17.93
N THR A 85 3.56 11.01 17.48
CA THR A 85 3.71 9.79 18.28
C THR A 85 5.18 9.39 18.46
N ARG A 86 6.04 9.51 17.43
CA ARG A 86 7.49 9.24 17.53
C ARG A 86 8.20 10.08 18.59
N LYS A 87 7.80 11.34 18.77
CA LYS A 87 8.34 12.20 19.84
C LYS A 87 8.01 11.67 21.24
N GLY A 88 6.81 11.10 21.43
CA GLY A 88 6.43 10.40 22.66
C GLY A 88 7.03 9.00 22.79
N PHE A 89 7.17 8.28 21.67
CA PHE A 89 7.64 6.91 21.60
C PHE A 89 9.14 6.78 21.91
N ARG A 90 9.97 7.78 21.58
CA ARG A 90 11.39 7.82 21.98
C ARG A 90 11.57 7.73 23.50
N ASN A 91 10.62 8.26 24.28
CA ASN A 91 10.61 8.13 25.73
C ASN A 91 10.11 6.76 26.20
N GLN A 92 9.17 6.14 25.47
CA GLN A 92 8.70 4.79 25.76
C GLN A 92 9.72 3.70 25.40
N ILE A 93 10.44 3.87 24.28
CA ILE A 93 11.54 2.98 23.88
C ILE A 93 12.59 2.95 24.99
N LYS A 94 13.01 4.11 25.53
CA LYS A 94 13.91 4.15 26.70
C LYS A 94 13.35 3.28 27.84
N ASN A 95 12.06 3.37 28.14
CA ASN A 95 11.43 2.57 29.19
C ASN A 95 11.33 1.07 28.84
N LEU A 96 11.24 0.70 27.56
CA LEU A 96 11.25 -0.70 27.11
C LEU A 96 12.64 -1.34 27.21
N TRP A 97 13.71 -0.61 26.87
CA TRP A 97 15.09 -1.12 27.04
C TRP A 97 15.45 -1.35 28.51
N TRP A 98 14.81 -0.63 29.44
CA TRP A 98 14.93 -0.87 30.89
C TRP A 98 14.04 -1.98 31.43
N ARG A 99 13.06 -2.48 30.66
CA ARG A 99 12.18 -3.60 31.04
C ARG A 99 12.68 -4.98 30.57
N LYS A 100 13.81 -5.04 29.86
CA LYS A 100 14.42 -6.29 29.39
C LYS A 100 15.12 -7.03 30.54
N GLY A 101 14.35 -7.44 31.54
CA GLY A 101 14.89 -8.14 32.72
C GLY A 101 13.88 -8.89 33.58
N LYS A 102 12.57 -8.89 33.27
CA LYS A 102 11.65 -9.67 34.09
C LYS A 102 10.48 -10.30 33.34
N GLU A 103 10.59 -11.62 33.28
CA GLU A 103 9.56 -12.66 33.32
C GLU A 103 8.67 -12.95 32.11
N GLU A 104 8.64 -14.25 31.80
CA GLU A 104 7.65 -14.95 31.00
C GLU A 104 6.23 -14.55 31.41
N SER A 105 5.43 -14.13 30.44
CA SER A 105 3.98 -14.19 30.56
C SER A 105 3.41 -14.72 29.25
N LEU A 106 3.11 -16.02 29.29
CA LEU A 106 1.95 -16.73 28.73
C LEU A 106 1.37 -16.19 27.41
N ASP A 107 1.30 -17.09 26.44
CA ASP A 107 0.58 -16.98 25.17
C ASP A 107 -0.69 -16.10 25.25
N ALA A 108 -0.54 -14.84 24.84
CA ALA A 108 -1.66 -14.04 24.39
C ALA A 108 -2.01 -14.51 22.97
N SER A 109 -2.68 -15.66 22.87
CA SER A 109 -3.31 -16.10 21.64
C SER A 109 -4.37 -15.08 21.24
N ASN A 110 -4.01 -14.20 20.31
CA ASN A 110 -4.92 -13.49 19.39
C ASN A 110 -6.02 -12.60 20.02
N GLY A 111 -5.65 -11.60 20.83
CA GLY A 111 -6.43 -10.37 21.05
C GLY A 111 -5.98 -9.25 20.09
N PRO A 112 -6.77 -8.18 19.82
CA PRO A 112 -6.56 -7.31 18.66
C PRO A 112 -5.45 -6.26 18.91
N THR A 113 -4.19 -6.69 18.94
CA THR A 113 -3.02 -5.81 19.14
C THR A 113 -2.90 -4.74 18.04
N TYR A 114 -3.47 -4.98 16.86
CA TYR A 114 -3.45 -4.03 15.73
C TYR A 114 -4.84 -3.88 15.12
N THR A 115 -5.73 -3.15 15.80
CA THR A 115 -6.97 -2.67 15.21
C THR A 115 -6.67 -1.71 14.06
N PHE A 116 -7.66 -1.45 13.19
CA PHE A 116 -7.52 -0.49 12.09
C PHE A 116 -7.14 0.92 12.59
N SER A 117 -7.59 1.30 13.79
CA SER A 117 -7.33 2.60 14.40
C SER A 117 -6.01 2.67 15.17
N SER A 118 -5.31 1.56 15.40
CA SER A 118 -4.01 1.54 16.09
C SER A 118 -2.98 2.40 15.34
N THR A 119 -2.03 2.98 16.08
CA THR A 119 -0.97 3.81 15.48
C THR A 119 -0.15 2.99 14.49
N GLU A 120 0.06 1.72 14.79
CA GLU A 120 0.76 0.75 13.99
C GLU A 120 0.10 0.53 12.63
N SER A 121 -1.23 0.35 12.63
CA SER A 121 -2.01 0.29 11.40
C SER A 121 -1.98 1.60 10.63
N GLN A 122 -1.99 2.75 11.31
CA GLN A 122 -1.87 4.07 10.66
C GLN A 122 -0.49 4.28 10.02
N ILE A 123 0.61 3.82 10.66
CA ILE A 123 1.96 3.81 10.08
C ILE A 123 2.00 2.93 8.83
N ARG A 124 1.33 1.78 8.86
CA ARG A 124 1.24 0.90 7.69
C ARG A 124 0.52 1.59 6.53
N VAL A 125 -0.64 2.19 6.80
CA VAL A 125 -1.43 2.92 5.78
C VAL A 125 -0.64 4.11 5.20
N LEU A 126 0.13 4.83 6.04
CA LEU A 126 1.04 5.88 5.56
C LEU A 126 2.08 5.33 4.58
N GLY A 127 2.70 4.19 4.91
CA GLY A 127 3.64 3.51 4.02
C GLY A 127 3.00 3.11 2.69
N ASP A 128 1.79 2.54 2.74
CA ASP A 128 1.06 2.11 1.55
C ASP A 128 0.67 3.29 0.63
N TYR A 129 0.21 4.41 1.19
CA TYR A 129 -0.05 5.63 0.40
C TYR A 129 1.22 6.21 -0.22
N ALA A 130 2.32 6.26 0.54
CA ALA A 130 3.62 6.72 0.04
C ALA A 130 4.11 5.83 -1.13
N PHE A 131 3.95 4.51 -1.01
CA PHE A 131 4.30 3.56 -2.06
C PHE A 131 3.47 3.80 -3.34
N MET A 132 2.14 3.98 -3.22
CA MET A 132 1.28 4.27 -4.37
C MET A 132 1.64 5.60 -5.05
N LEU A 133 2.07 6.60 -4.28
CA LEU A 133 2.55 7.89 -4.79
C LEU A 133 4.01 7.88 -5.25
N ARG A 134 4.67 6.71 -5.21
CA ARG A 134 6.09 6.51 -5.60
C ARG A 134 7.10 7.24 -4.74
N ASP A 135 6.74 7.63 -3.52
CA ASP A 135 7.68 8.07 -2.50
C ASP A 135 8.20 6.84 -1.74
N TYR A 136 9.08 6.10 -2.41
CA TYR A 136 9.57 4.82 -1.91
C TYR A 136 10.46 4.96 -0.67
N GLU A 137 11.14 6.09 -0.50
CA GLU A 137 11.94 6.38 0.69
C GLU A 137 11.05 6.53 1.93
N LEU A 138 9.97 7.32 1.82
CA LEU A 138 9.00 7.46 2.90
C LEU A 138 8.32 6.12 3.20
N ALA A 139 7.93 5.37 2.17
CA ALA A 139 7.31 4.05 2.32
C ALA A 139 8.25 3.07 3.07
N LEU A 140 9.48 2.91 2.58
CA LEU A 140 10.48 2.00 3.16
C LEU A 140 10.79 2.35 4.62
N SER A 141 10.90 3.64 4.94
CA SER A 141 11.16 4.08 6.32
C SER A 141 10.03 3.68 7.29
N ASN A 142 8.77 3.77 6.85
CA ASN A 142 7.61 3.39 7.67
C ASN A 142 7.44 1.87 7.75
N TYR A 143 7.71 1.13 6.68
CA TYR A 143 7.70 -0.32 6.72
C TYR A 143 8.79 -0.90 7.64
N ARG A 144 10.01 -0.37 7.58
CA ARG A 144 11.08 -0.77 8.51
C ARG A 144 10.71 -0.50 9.95
N LEU A 145 10.15 0.69 10.23
CA LEU A 145 9.68 1.04 11.57
C LEU A 145 8.69 -0.03 12.08
N ILE A 146 7.62 -0.28 11.33
CA ILE A 146 6.57 -1.18 11.83
C ILE A 146 6.96 -2.66 11.83
N SER A 147 7.88 -3.07 10.95
CA SER A 147 8.41 -4.43 10.95
C SER A 147 9.11 -4.78 12.27
N THR A 148 9.74 -3.79 12.92
CA THR A 148 10.42 -3.99 14.20
C THR A 148 9.40 -4.30 15.30
N ASP A 149 8.32 -3.52 15.36
CA ASP A 149 7.26 -3.68 16.37
C ASP A 149 6.55 -5.03 16.19
N TYR A 150 6.17 -5.39 14.96
CA TYR A 150 5.53 -6.68 14.67
C TYR A 150 6.43 -7.88 15.03
N LYS A 151 7.75 -7.75 14.89
CA LYS A 151 8.69 -8.80 15.26
C LYS A 151 8.81 -8.93 16.78
N LEU A 152 8.86 -7.82 17.51
CA LEU A 152 8.92 -7.81 18.97
C LEU A 152 7.66 -8.42 19.59
N ASP A 153 6.50 -8.09 19.03
CA ASP A 153 5.20 -8.59 19.49
C ASP A 153 4.86 -10.01 18.98
N LYS A 154 5.82 -10.68 18.30
CA LYS A 154 5.64 -12.01 17.68
C LYS A 154 4.42 -12.09 16.73
N ALA A 155 4.05 -10.97 16.11
CA ALA A 155 2.93 -10.86 15.19
C ALA A 155 3.33 -11.32 13.77
N TRP A 156 3.71 -12.59 13.63
CA TRP A 156 4.38 -13.13 12.43
C TRP A 156 3.63 -12.91 11.13
N LYS A 157 2.29 -13.03 11.14
CA LYS A 157 1.47 -12.79 9.94
C LYS A 157 1.58 -11.35 9.43
N ARG A 158 1.56 -10.38 10.34
CA ARG A 158 1.69 -8.95 10.02
C ARG A 158 3.12 -8.62 9.61
N TYR A 159 4.10 -9.17 10.33
CA TYR A 159 5.52 -9.04 10.02
C TYR A 159 5.84 -9.50 8.59
N ALA A 160 5.41 -10.71 8.21
CA ALA A 160 5.65 -11.25 6.87
C ALA A 160 5.08 -10.32 5.78
N GLY A 161 3.87 -9.79 5.97
CA GLY A 161 3.23 -8.88 5.01
C GLY A 161 3.89 -7.49 4.88
N VAL A 162 4.66 -7.03 5.88
CA VAL A 162 5.49 -5.81 5.77
C VAL A 162 6.84 -6.14 5.13
N GLN A 163 7.43 -7.26 5.53
CA GLN A 163 8.76 -7.67 5.10
C GLN A 163 8.83 -7.81 3.59
N VAL A 164 7.82 -8.46 2.97
CA VAL A 164 7.75 -8.64 1.52
C VAL A 164 7.82 -7.32 0.77
N VAL A 165 7.06 -6.31 1.22
CA VAL A 165 7.01 -4.99 0.55
C VAL A 165 8.31 -4.20 0.76
N SER A 166 9.02 -4.43 1.86
CA SER A 166 10.28 -3.74 2.18
C SER A 166 11.50 -4.28 1.41
N THR A 167 11.36 -5.43 0.76
CA THR A 167 12.43 -6.11 0.01
C THR A 167 12.40 -5.85 -1.50
N PHE A 168 11.40 -5.14 -2.00
CA PHE A 168 11.32 -4.66 -3.38
C PHE A 168 11.84 -3.22 -3.47
#